data_AF-A0A0S8CAN3-F1
#
_entry.id   AF-A0A0S8CAN3-F1
#
_cell.length_a   1.000
_cell.length_b   1.000
_cell.length_c   1.000
_cell.angle_alpha   90.00
_cell.angle_beta   90.00
_cell.angle_gamma   90.00
#
_symmetry.space_group_name_H-M   'P 1'
#
loop_
_entity.id
_entity.type
_entity.pdbx_description
1 polymer ?
#
loop_
_entity_poly.entity_id
_entity_poly.type
_entity_poly.pdbx_seq_one_letter_code
_entity_poly.pdbx_strand_id
1 'polypeptide(L)'
;MRSVVVTFSLLLAGFAAGCAGNPNSSLARQCENGLSVAYQELNFAKAKGFGGTVEYSKAASLLGAAKIQSEFGKYPNCVDKVQRARAYIAKSQVGH
;
A
#
# COMPACT_ATOMS: atom_id res chain seq x y z
N MET A 1 -43.35 -0.86 -8.76
CA MET A 1 -42.36 -1.70 -8.06
C MET A 1 -41.19 -2.10 -8.98
N ARG A 2 -41.43 -2.76 -10.13
CA ARG A 2 -40.37 -3.10 -11.11
C ARG A 2 -39.55 -1.90 -11.60
N SER A 3 -40.18 -0.77 -11.91
CA SER A 3 -39.47 0.42 -12.39
C SER A 3 -38.58 1.05 -11.33
N VAL A 4 -38.97 1.03 -10.04
CA VAL A 4 -38.19 1.62 -8.94
C VAL A 4 -36.92 0.80 -8.66
N VAL A 5 -37.03 -0.54 -8.77
CA VAL A 5 -35.87 -1.44 -8.62
C VAL A 5 -34.84 -1.21 -9.73
N VAL A 6 -35.28 -1.01 -10.98
CA VAL A 6 -34.39 -0.76 -12.12
C VAL A 6 -33.66 0.58 -11.98
N THR A 7 -34.34 1.64 -11.52
CA THR A 7 -33.69 2.95 -11.32
C THR A 7 -32.69 2.93 -10.17
N PHE A 8 -32.99 2.19 -9.09
CA PHE A 8 -32.10 2.08 -7.93
C PHE A 8 -30.82 1.30 -8.26
N SER A 9 -30.91 0.25 -9.09
CA SER A 9 -29.74 -0.49 -9.58
C SER A 9 -28.85 0.33 -10.52
N LEU A 10 -29.42 1.27 -11.29
CA LEU A 10 -28.63 2.15 -12.17
C LEU A 10 -27.85 3.22 -11.40
N LEU A 11 -28.41 3.77 -10.32
CA LEU A 11 -27.72 4.79 -9.51
C LEU A 11 -26.52 4.23 -8.73
N LEU A 12 -26.55 2.96 -8.31
CA LEU A 12 -25.43 2.34 -7.59
C LEU A 12 -24.18 2.12 -8.47
N ALA A 13 -24.35 2.00 -9.78
CA ALA A 13 -23.22 1.78 -10.70
C ALA A 13 -22.37 3.04 -10.96
N GLY A 14 -22.89 4.24 -10.66
CA GLY A 14 -22.23 5.52 -10.95
C GLY A 14 -21.13 5.93 -9.96
N PHE A 15 -21.04 5.28 -8.79
CA PHE A 15 -20.08 5.65 -7.73
C PHE A 15 -18.70 4.99 -7.87
N ALA A 16 -18.48 4.15 -8.88
CA ALA A 16 -17.22 3.43 -9.06
C ALA A 16 -16.15 4.17 -9.89
N ALA A 17 -16.40 5.42 -10.31
CA ALA A 17 -15.37 6.24 -10.94
C ALA A 17 -14.44 6.83 -9.87
N GLY A 18 -13.59 5.97 -9.29
CA GLY A 18 -12.54 6.38 -8.37
C GLY A 18 -11.52 7.31 -9.06
N CYS A 19 -11.03 8.30 -8.33
CA CYS A 19 -9.93 9.17 -8.71
C CYS A 19 -8.63 8.36 -8.92
N ALA A 20 -8.48 7.67 -10.04
CA ALA A 20 -7.23 7.04 -10.41
C ALA A 20 -6.21 8.14 -10.73
N GLY A 21 -5.14 8.26 -9.94
CA GLY A 21 -4.01 9.13 -10.28
C GLY A 21 -3.30 8.63 -11.54
N ASN A 22 -2.45 9.47 -12.14
CA ASN A 22 -1.73 9.11 -13.37
C ASN A 22 -0.75 7.94 -13.11
N PRO A 23 -1.06 6.72 -13.58
CA PRO A 23 -0.27 5.53 -13.28
C PRO A 23 1.07 5.51 -14.01
N ASN A 24 1.24 6.35 -15.04
CA ASN A 24 2.45 6.42 -15.86
C ASN A 24 3.48 7.44 -15.34
N SER A 25 3.23 8.07 -14.18
CA SER A 25 4.17 9.02 -13.60
C SER A 25 5.47 8.36 -13.12
N SER A 26 6.56 9.13 -13.05
CA SER A 26 7.84 8.66 -12.49
C SER A 26 7.69 8.23 -11.02
N LEU A 27 6.85 8.95 -10.25
CA LEU A 27 6.54 8.64 -8.87
C LEU A 27 5.70 7.36 -8.73
N ALA A 28 4.77 7.10 -9.64
CA ALA A 28 4.01 5.84 -9.65
C ALA A 28 4.96 4.64 -9.78
N ARG A 29 5.89 4.70 -10.74
CA ARG A 29 6.91 3.65 -10.93
C ARG A 29 7.82 3.49 -9.71
N GLN A 30 8.23 4.59 -9.08
CA GLN A 30 9.03 4.54 -7.86
C GLN A 30 8.27 3.90 -6.69
N CYS A 31 6.99 4.24 -6.52
CA CYS A 31 6.12 3.66 -5.50
C CYS A 31 5.94 2.15 -5.73
N GLU A 32 5.57 1.72 -6.93
CA GLU A 32 5.35 0.29 -7.25
C GLU A 32 6.63 -0.55 -7.11
N ASN A 33 7.75 -0.07 -7.65
CA ASN A 33 9.05 -0.75 -7.48
C ASN A 33 9.45 -0.80 -6.00
N GLY A 34 9.27 0.30 -5.29
CA GLY A 34 9.59 0.40 -3.87
C GLY A 34 8.73 -0.53 -3.00
N LEU A 35 7.42 -0.62 -3.27
CA LEU A 35 6.51 -1.56 -2.62
C LEU A 35 6.96 -3.01 -2.84
N SER A 36 7.27 -3.38 -4.09
CA SER A 36 7.71 -4.73 -4.43
C SER A 36 8.98 -5.13 -3.65
N VAL A 37 10.00 -4.27 -3.67
CA VAL A 37 11.26 -4.50 -2.94
C VAL A 37 11.01 -4.55 -1.43
N ALA A 38 10.24 -3.62 -0.88
CA ALA A 38 10.03 -3.56 0.57
C ALA A 38 9.21 -4.76 1.09
N TYR A 39 8.26 -5.29 0.31
CA TYR A 39 7.56 -6.53 0.69
C TYR A 39 8.48 -7.74 0.64
N GLN A 40 9.41 -7.82 -0.32
CA GLN A 40 10.43 -8.87 -0.34
C GLN A 40 11.34 -8.79 0.90
N GLU A 41 11.81 -7.60 1.25
CA GLU A 41 12.61 -7.37 2.46
C GLU A 41 11.84 -7.73 3.73
N LEU A 42 10.56 -7.37 3.82
CA LEU A 42 9.68 -7.70 4.94
C LEU A 42 9.54 -9.23 5.06
N ASN A 43 9.27 -9.92 3.96
CA ASN A 43 9.14 -11.38 3.94
C ASN A 43 10.44 -12.08 4.34
N PHE A 44 11.57 -11.56 3.89
CA PHE A 44 12.89 -12.07 4.29
C PHE A 44 13.13 -11.89 5.79
N ALA A 45 12.81 -10.71 6.35
CA ALA A 45 12.88 -10.48 7.79
C ALA A 45 11.95 -11.43 8.57
N LYS A 46 10.74 -11.68 8.06
CA LYS A 46 9.81 -12.65 8.66
C LYS A 46 10.40 -14.07 8.67
N ALA A 47 10.97 -14.50 7.55
CA ALA A 47 11.60 -15.83 7.41
C ALA A 47 12.78 -16.02 8.36
N LYS A 48 13.50 -14.93 8.70
CA LYS A 48 14.57 -14.92 9.71
C LYS A 48 14.08 -14.92 11.16
N GLY A 49 12.76 -14.92 11.39
CA GLY A 49 12.18 -14.94 12.74
C GLY A 49 11.85 -13.56 13.31
N PHE A 50 12.09 -12.46 12.58
CA PHE A 50 11.86 -11.10 13.08
C PHE A 50 10.39 -10.64 13.02
N GLY A 51 9.48 -11.52 12.59
CA GLY A 51 8.06 -11.23 12.42
C GLY A 51 7.32 -10.86 13.70
N GLY A 52 7.88 -11.19 14.87
CA GLY A 52 7.30 -10.86 16.18
C GLY A 52 7.69 -9.48 16.73
N THR A 53 8.59 -8.74 16.05
CA THR A 53 9.05 -7.45 16.57
C THR A 53 8.04 -6.33 16.36
N VAL A 54 8.12 -5.33 17.24
CA VAL A 54 7.38 -4.06 17.11
C VAL A 54 7.77 -3.35 15.81
N GLU A 55 9.06 -3.33 15.48
CA GLU A 55 9.55 -2.63 14.28
C GLU A 55 9.08 -3.33 13.00
N TYR A 56 9.03 -4.67 12.96
CA TYR A 56 8.40 -5.42 11.86
C TYR A 56 6.93 -5.04 11.69
N SER A 57 6.17 -4.99 12.79
CA SER A 57 4.74 -4.63 12.76
C SER A 57 4.52 -3.20 12.24
N LYS A 58 5.38 -2.25 12.64
CA LYS A 58 5.36 -0.88 12.10
C LYS A 58 5.65 -0.86 10.61
N ALA A 59 6.65 -1.62 10.15
CA ALA A 59 6.97 -1.71 8.73
C ALA A 59 5.80 -2.26 7.91
N ALA A 60 5.21 -3.38 8.35
CA ALA A 60 4.05 -3.99 7.69
C ALA A 60 2.87 -3.01 7.60
N SER A 61 2.60 -2.27 8.68
CA SER A 61 1.53 -1.25 8.72
C SER A 61 1.78 -0.11 7.73
N LEU A 62 3.03 0.38 7.65
CA LEU A 62 3.42 1.42 6.69
C LEU A 62 3.29 0.94 5.25
N LEU A 63 3.68 -0.30 4.93
CA LEU A 63 3.52 -0.85 3.58
C LEU A 63 2.05 -1.02 3.19
N GLY A 64 1.19 -1.45 4.11
CA GLY A 64 -0.26 -1.49 3.88
C GLY A 64 -0.82 -0.10 3.55
N ALA A 65 -0.45 0.92 4.34
CA ALA A 65 -0.86 2.30 4.08
C ALA A 65 -0.28 2.86 2.77
N ALA A 66 0.96 2.52 2.43
CA ALA A 66 1.60 2.91 1.17
C ALA A 66 0.89 2.30 -0.04
N LYS A 67 0.49 1.02 0.05
CA LYS A 67 -0.25 0.34 -1.03
C LYS A 67 -1.60 1.02 -1.28
N ILE A 68 -2.35 1.31 -0.22
CA ILE A 68 -3.59 2.11 -0.32
C ILE A 68 -3.31 3.44 -1.03
N GLN A 69 -2.26 4.15 -0.62
CA GLN A 69 -1.89 5.42 -1.27
C GLN A 69 -1.51 5.27 -2.74
N SER A 70 -0.92 4.16 -3.17
CA SER A 70 -0.67 3.86 -4.59
C SER A 70 -1.98 3.76 -5.37
N GLU A 71 -2.96 3.02 -4.84
CA GLU A 71 -4.26 2.83 -5.48
C GLU A 71 -5.04 4.16 -5.64
N PHE A 72 -4.87 5.08 -4.69
CA PHE A 72 -5.45 6.43 -4.75
C PHE A 72 -4.58 7.46 -5.48
N GLY A 73 -3.50 7.03 -6.13
CA GLY A 73 -2.62 7.93 -6.89
C GLY A 73 -1.80 8.92 -6.04
N LYS A 74 -1.71 8.69 -4.72
CA LYS A 74 -0.94 9.53 -3.77
C LYS A 74 0.53 9.10 -3.74
N TYR A 75 1.16 9.01 -4.91
CA TYR A 75 2.49 8.44 -5.09
C TYR A 75 3.61 9.08 -4.25
N PRO A 76 3.69 10.43 -4.05
CA PRO A 76 4.69 11.01 -3.15
C PRO A 76 4.63 10.45 -1.73
N ASN A 77 3.41 10.29 -1.19
CA ASN A 77 3.22 9.74 0.15
C ASN A 77 3.51 8.25 0.20
N CYS A 78 3.16 7.50 -0.86
CA CYS A 78 3.55 6.10 -0.98
C CYS A 78 5.07 5.95 -0.90
N VAL A 79 5.82 6.73 -1.68
CA VAL A 79 7.30 6.67 -1.70
C VAL A 79 7.88 6.97 -0.31
N ASP A 80 7.39 8.01 0.39
CA ASP A 80 7.80 8.30 1.78
C ASP A 80 7.54 7.12 2.72
N LYS A 81 6.33 6.55 2.67
CA LYS A 81 5.97 5.42 3.54
C LYS A 81 6.76 4.16 3.25
N VAL A 82 7.05 3.88 1.97
CA VAL A 82 7.93 2.78 1.58
C VAL A 82 9.33 2.98 2.16
N GLN A 83 9.92 4.17 2.02
CA GLN A 83 11.25 4.46 2.57
C GLN A 83 11.28 4.25 4.08
N ARG A 84 10.27 4.75 4.79
CA ARG A 84 10.13 4.56 6.24
C ARG A 84 9.93 3.10 6.63
N ALA A 85 9.13 2.35 5.88
CA ALA A 85 8.93 0.93 6.12
C ALA A 85 10.25 0.15 6.01
N ARG A 86 11.05 0.42 4.98
CA ARG A 86 12.37 -0.21 4.82
C ARG A 86 13.32 0.11 5.97
N ALA A 87 13.29 1.34 6.49
CA ALA A 87 14.05 1.70 7.68
C ALA A 87 13.59 0.89 8.92
N TYR A 88 12.29 0.65 9.09
CA TYR A 88 11.76 -0.21 10.16
C TYR A 88 12.10 -1.69 9.96
N ILE A 89 12.14 -2.19 8.72
CA ILE A 89 12.60 -3.56 8.39
C ILE A 89 14.08 -3.72 8.73
N ALA A 90 14.90 -2.70 8.51
CA ALA A 90 16.30 -2.74 8.92
C ALA A 90 16.42 -2.77 10.46
N LYS A 91 15.65 -1.92 11.15
CA LYS A 91 15.66 -1.84 12.63
C LYS A 91 15.20 -3.14 13.30
N SER A 92 14.22 -3.85 12.73
CA SER A 92 13.75 -5.12 13.30
C SER A 92 14.82 -6.20 13.37
N GLN A 93 15.90 -6.06 12.58
CA GLN A 93 17.01 -7.02 12.52
C GLN A 93 18.14 -6.68 13.49
N VAL A 94 18.19 -5.45 14.01
CA VAL A 94 19.28 -4.94 14.86
C VAL A 94 18.89 -4.90 16.33
N GLY A 95 17.61 -4.73 16.65
CA GLY A 95 17.11 -4.65 18.03
C GLY A 95 16.67 -6.00 18.62
N HIS A 96 17.23 -7.12 18.15
CA HIS A 96 16.76 -8.47 18.44
C HIS A 96 17.75 -9.29 19.29
#